data_AF-A0AA93HH80-F1
#
_entry.id   AF-A0AA93HH80-F1
#
_cell.length_a   1.000
_cell.length_b   1.000
_cell.length_c   1.000
_cell.angle_alpha   90.00
_cell.angle_beta   90.00
_cell.angle_gamma   90.00
#
_symmetry.space_group_name_H-M   'P 1'
#
loop_
_entity.id
_entity.type
_entity.pdbx_description
1 polymer ?
#
loop_
_entity_poly.entity_id
_entity_poly.type
_entity_poly.pdbx_seq_one_letter_code
_entity_poly.pdbx_strand_id
1 'polypeptide(L)'
;MHAKLMRGWGRIIDRMGKGAFADKIQCGVPGLNKQLTGSMPSFEVIDRAFAFDKHVLDDWLAAHQMRAVAANAVCDIDDMQLVLARALVMLNEAEHPDGPGGRAITHQEYLAGEAMMRELQAASANWLQKCTNIRRPTVVATS
;
A
#
# COMPACT_ATOMS: atom_id res chain seq x y z
N MET A 1 -20.26 -14.20 -9.10
CA MET A 1 -19.39 -14.18 -7.91
C MET A 1 -18.31 -15.25 -7.97
N HIS A 2 -18.69 -16.53 -8.06
CA HIS A 2 -17.80 -17.69 -8.18
C HIS A 2 -16.64 -17.53 -9.18
N ALA A 3 -16.93 -17.27 -10.45
CA ALA A 3 -15.90 -17.16 -11.49
C ALA A 3 -14.84 -16.07 -11.21
N LYS A 4 -15.22 -14.97 -10.54
CA LYS A 4 -14.28 -13.90 -10.18
C LYS A 4 -13.34 -14.33 -9.06
N LEU A 5 -13.86 -15.05 -8.06
CA LEU A 5 -13.04 -15.66 -7.00
C LEU A 5 -12.07 -16.69 -7.58
N MET A 6 -12.55 -17.56 -8.47
CA MET A 6 -11.71 -18.62 -9.04
C MET A 6 -10.57 -18.09 -9.93
N ARG A 7 -10.68 -16.89 -10.51
CA ARG A 7 -9.56 -16.25 -11.22
C ARG A 7 -8.42 -15.88 -10.28
N GLY A 8 -8.73 -15.28 -9.13
CA GLY A 8 -7.74 -15.00 -8.09
C GLY A 8 -7.05 -16.26 -7.60
N TRP A 9 -7.82 -17.33 -7.42
CA TRP A 9 -7.30 -18.63 -7.01
C TRP A 9 -6.45 -19.29 -8.10
N GLY A 10 -6.85 -19.16 -9.36
CA GLY A 10 -6.09 -19.63 -10.53
C GLY A 10 -4.68 -19.06 -10.54
N ARG A 11 -4.52 -17.75 -10.36
CA ARG A 11 -3.19 -17.12 -10.28
C ARG A 11 -2.31 -17.69 -9.18
N ILE A 12 -2.89 -17.98 -8.01
CA ILE A 12 -2.16 -18.57 -6.90
C ILE A 12 -1.76 -20.01 -7.24
N ILE A 13 -2.69 -20.79 -7.80
CA ILE A 13 -2.46 -22.17 -8.24
C ILE A 13 -1.35 -22.23 -9.30
N ASP A 14 -1.35 -21.32 -10.27
CA ASP A 14 -0.31 -21.24 -11.30
C ASP A 14 1.07 -20.93 -10.71
N ARG A 15 1.12 -20.12 -9.64
CA ARG A 15 2.37 -19.72 -8.99
C ARG A 15 2.98 -20.81 -8.10
N MET A 16 2.16 -21.56 -7.36
CA MET A 16 2.66 -22.47 -6.30
C MET A 16 2.21 -23.93 -6.44
N GLY A 17 1.32 -24.22 -7.39
CA GLY A 17 0.73 -25.53 -7.56
C GLY A 17 -0.54 -25.74 -6.73
N LYS A 18 -1.44 -26.56 -7.28
CA LYS A 18 -2.77 -26.84 -6.71
C LYS A 18 -2.73 -27.51 -5.34
N GLY A 19 -1.80 -28.45 -5.13
CA GLY A 19 -1.63 -29.17 -3.86
C GLY A 19 -1.26 -28.21 -2.73
N ALA A 20 -0.21 -27.42 -2.95
CA ALA A 20 0.27 -26.46 -1.97
C ALA A 20 -0.80 -25.40 -1.62
N PHE A 21 -1.57 -24.92 -2.60
CA PHE A 21 -2.67 -24.00 -2.33
C PHE A 21 -3.79 -24.67 -1.50
N ALA A 22 -4.19 -25.89 -1.86
CA ALA A 22 -5.21 -26.65 -1.13
C ALA A 22 -4.84 -26.91 0.34
N ASP A 23 -3.56 -27.13 0.62
CA ASP A 23 -3.03 -27.32 1.97
C ASP A 23 -3.07 -26.00 2.76
N LYS A 24 -2.70 -24.88 2.13
CA LYS A 24 -2.73 -23.54 2.77
C LYS A 24 -4.13 -23.11 3.18
N ILE A 25 -5.13 -23.41 2.36
CA ILE A 25 -6.54 -23.11 2.67
C ILE A 25 -7.25 -24.25 3.42
N GLN A 26 -6.53 -25.33 3.73
CA GLN A 26 -6.94 -26.54 4.44
C GLN A 26 -8.31 -27.08 3.99
N CYS A 27 -8.53 -27.17 2.68
CA CYS A 27 -9.74 -27.77 2.10
C CYS A 27 -9.45 -29.10 1.38
N GLY A 28 -8.17 -29.44 1.20
CA GLY A 28 -7.72 -30.61 0.44
C GLY A 28 -7.94 -30.46 -1.07
N VAL A 29 -7.15 -31.18 -1.87
CA VAL A 29 -7.21 -31.12 -3.35
C VAL A 29 -8.59 -31.51 -3.92
N PRO A 30 -9.29 -32.54 -3.41
CA PRO A 30 -10.65 -32.86 -3.87
C PRO A 30 -11.65 -31.73 -3.57
N GLY A 31 -11.55 -31.09 -2.40
CA GLY A 31 -12.39 -29.95 -2.03
C GLY A 31 -12.12 -28.74 -2.91
N LEU A 32 -10.85 -28.45 -3.18
CA LEU A 32 -10.45 -27.38 -4.09
C LEU A 32 -10.96 -27.63 -5.51
N ASN A 33 -10.87 -28.87 -6.02
CA ASN A 33 -11.40 -29.20 -7.35
C ASN A 33 -12.93 -28.98 -7.42
N LYS A 34 -13.69 -29.38 -6.40
CA LYS A 34 -15.14 -29.10 -6.32
C LYS A 34 -15.43 -27.60 -6.36
N GLN A 35 -14.59 -26.81 -5.70
CA GLN A 35 -14.72 -25.34 -5.71
C GLN A 35 -14.40 -24.79 -7.09
N LEU A 36 -13.32 -25.20 -7.73
CA LEU A 36 -12.95 -24.76 -9.09
C LEU A 36 -14.02 -25.12 -10.13
N THR A 37 -14.74 -26.24 -9.98
CA THR A 37 -15.75 -26.69 -10.93
C THR A 37 -17.14 -26.07 -10.74
N GLY A 38 -17.35 -25.28 -9.68
CA GLY A 38 -18.62 -24.55 -9.51
C GLY A 38 -19.15 -24.46 -8.08
N SER A 39 -18.57 -25.19 -7.12
CA SER A 39 -19.02 -25.10 -5.72
C SER A 39 -18.53 -23.79 -5.09
N MET A 40 -19.41 -23.11 -4.36
CA MET A 40 -19.00 -21.92 -3.61
C MET A 40 -18.13 -22.34 -2.41
N PRO A 41 -16.96 -21.70 -2.21
CA PRO A 41 -16.19 -21.90 -0.99
C PRO A 41 -16.95 -21.32 0.21
N SER A 42 -16.81 -21.95 1.38
CA SER A 42 -17.32 -21.39 2.63
C SER A 42 -16.55 -20.12 3.00
N PHE A 43 -17.15 -19.27 3.83
CA PHE A 43 -16.48 -18.07 4.33
C PHE A 43 -15.15 -18.38 5.03
N GLU A 44 -15.07 -19.49 5.77
CA GLU A 44 -13.82 -19.94 6.40
C GLU A 44 -12.71 -20.28 5.39
N VAL A 45 -13.07 -20.83 4.21
CA VAL A 45 -12.08 -21.10 3.16
C VAL A 45 -11.65 -19.80 2.49
N ILE A 46 -12.59 -18.86 2.28
CA ILE A 46 -12.27 -17.53 1.74
C ILE A 46 -11.35 -16.77 2.70
N ASP A 47 -11.64 -16.79 4.00
CA ASP A 47 -10.84 -16.14 5.04
C ASP A 47 -9.41 -16.71 5.07
N ARG A 48 -9.27 -18.04 5.08
CA ARG A 48 -7.95 -18.69 4.99
C ARG A 48 -7.20 -18.35 3.69
N ALA A 49 -7.91 -18.30 2.57
CA ALA A 49 -7.32 -17.90 1.29
C ALA A 49 -6.83 -16.44 1.32
N PHE A 50 -7.61 -15.55 1.93
CA PHE A 50 -7.28 -14.12 2.04
C PHE A 50 -6.14 -13.86 3.04
N ALA A 51 -6.12 -14.59 4.15
CA ALA A 51 -5.03 -14.57 5.12
C ALA A 51 -3.70 -15.07 4.51
N PHE A 52 -3.79 -16.03 3.59
CA PHE A 52 -2.63 -16.52 2.85
C PHE A 52 -2.16 -15.55 1.76
N ASP A 53 -3.08 -15.03 0.95
CA ASP A 53 -2.79 -14.06 -0.11
C ASP A 53 -3.84 -12.94 -0.15
N LYS A 54 -3.41 -11.73 0.18
CA LYS A 54 -4.24 -10.52 0.19
C LYS A 54 -4.85 -10.16 -1.18
N HIS A 55 -4.28 -10.69 -2.27
CA HIS A 55 -4.72 -10.43 -3.64
C HIS A 55 -5.73 -11.44 -4.18
N VAL A 56 -6.11 -12.44 -3.35
CA VAL A 56 -7.02 -13.51 -3.78
C VAL A 56 -8.41 -12.99 -4.16
N LEU A 57 -8.81 -11.83 -3.64
CA LEU A 57 -10.11 -11.19 -3.88
C LEU A 57 -10.05 -10.04 -4.90
N ASP A 58 -8.88 -9.72 -5.46
CA ASP A 58 -8.69 -8.51 -6.28
C ASP A 58 -9.65 -8.45 -7.48
N ASP A 59 -9.88 -9.54 -8.20
CA ASP A 59 -10.83 -9.54 -9.34
C ASP A 59 -12.27 -9.34 -8.89
N TRP A 60 -12.63 -9.85 -7.71
CA TRP A 60 -13.97 -9.67 -7.16
C TRP A 60 -14.18 -8.24 -6.69
N LEU A 61 -13.17 -7.63 -6.06
CA LEU A 61 -13.19 -6.25 -5.59
C LEU A 61 -13.17 -5.26 -6.76
N ALA A 62 -12.31 -5.47 -7.76
CA ALA A 62 -12.23 -4.64 -8.96
C ALA A 62 -13.55 -4.61 -9.74
N ALA A 63 -14.26 -5.73 -9.78
CA ALA A 63 -15.60 -5.81 -10.36
C ALA A 63 -16.65 -4.92 -9.67
N HIS A 64 -16.40 -4.49 -8.44
CA HIS A 64 -17.25 -3.58 -7.68
C HIS A 64 -16.58 -2.23 -7.45
N GLN A 65 -15.50 -1.93 -8.18
CA GLN A 65 -14.71 -0.70 -8.02
C GLN A 65 -14.18 -0.49 -6.60
N MET A 66 -13.92 -1.60 -5.88
CA MET A 66 -13.35 -1.59 -4.53
C MET A 66 -11.91 -2.10 -4.55
N ARG A 67 -11.17 -1.83 -3.47
CA ARG A 67 -9.84 -2.38 -3.20
C ARG A 67 -9.74 -2.76 -1.72
N ALA A 68 -9.15 -3.91 -1.44
CA ALA A 68 -8.82 -4.32 -0.08
C ALA A 68 -7.58 -3.54 0.39
N VAL A 69 -7.73 -2.85 1.51
CA VAL A 69 -6.68 -2.05 2.14
C VAL A 69 -6.72 -2.38 3.63
N ALA A 70 -5.55 -2.58 4.25
CA ALA A 70 -5.52 -2.83 5.68
C ALA A 70 -6.07 -1.59 6.42
N ALA A 71 -6.81 -1.79 7.51
CA ALA A 71 -7.40 -0.67 8.26
C ALA A 71 -6.34 0.33 8.79
N ASN A 72 -5.12 -0.17 9.03
CA ASN A 72 -3.96 0.62 9.44
C ASN A 72 -3.00 0.91 8.29
N ALA A 73 -3.36 0.62 7.04
CA ALA A 73 -2.57 1.06 5.91
C ALA A 73 -2.75 2.58 5.79
N VAL A 74 -1.94 3.29 6.56
CA VAL A 74 -1.63 4.69 6.32
C VAL A 74 -1.11 4.73 4.89
N CYS A 75 -1.70 5.59 4.05
CA CYS A 75 -1.06 5.93 2.80
C CYS A 75 0.27 6.57 3.21
N ASP A 76 1.38 5.84 3.16
CA ASP A 76 2.71 6.31 3.59
C ASP A 76 3.16 7.58 2.84
N ILE A 77 2.39 7.99 1.83
CA ILE A 77 2.55 9.21 1.07
C ILE A 77 1.78 10.39 1.71
N ASP A 78 0.73 10.17 2.49
CA ASP A 78 -0.15 11.24 3.02
C ASP A 78 0.54 12.09 4.09
N ASP A 79 1.30 11.52 5.03
CA ASP A 79 1.97 12.31 6.08
C ASP A 79 3.01 13.26 5.48
N MET A 80 3.80 12.77 4.50
CA MET A 80 4.78 13.58 3.80
C MET A 80 4.10 14.55 2.82
N GLN A 81 3.05 14.13 2.11
CA GLN A 81 2.31 14.98 1.17
C GLN A 81 1.58 16.10 1.88
N LEU A 82 1.02 15.87 3.07
CA LEU A 82 0.37 16.90 3.85
C LEU A 82 1.37 17.95 4.34
N VAL A 83 2.55 17.51 4.83
CA VAL A 83 3.62 18.43 5.26
C VAL A 83 4.22 19.17 4.06
N LEU A 84 4.44 18.50 2.92
CA LEU A 84 4.88 19.13 1.67
C LEU A 84 3.84 20.13 1.15
N ALA A 85 2.55 19.79 1.17
CA ALA A 85 1.49 20.69 0.74
C ALA A 85 1.42 21.93 1.63
N ARG A 86 1.55 21.79 2.96
CA ARG A 86 1.63 22.92 3.90
C ARG A 86 2.84 23.81 3.62
N ALA A 87 4.01 23.21 3.42
CA ALA A 87 5.22 23.96 3.08
C ALA A 87 5.11 24.69 1.74
N LEU A 88 4.52 24.05 0.71
CA LEU A 88 4.29 24.65 -0.60
C LEU A 88 3.26 25.80 -0.55
N VAL A 89 2.23 25.69 0.29
CA VAL A 89 1.30 26.81 0.53
C VAL A 89 2.01 27.98 1.18
N MET A 90 2.80 27.74 2.24
CA MET A 90 3.59 28.81 2.88
C MET A 90 4.59 29.45 1.91
N LEU A 91 5.23 28.66 1.03
CA LEU A 91 6.12 29.18 0.00
C LEU A 91 5.39 29.96 -1.09
N ASN A 92 4.14 29.60 -1.41
CA ASN A 92 3.33 30.34 -2.38
C ASN A 92 2.76 31.64 -1.79
N GLU A 93 2.49 31.66 -0.48
CA GLU A 93 2.09 32.85 0.26
C GLU A 93 3.28 33.80 0.51
N ALA A 94 4.49 33.27 0.61
CA ALA A 94 5.72 34.04 0.57
C ALA A 94 5.97 34.53 -0.87
N GLU A 95 5.51 35.75 -1.20
CA GLU A 95 5.77 36.34 -2.51
C GLU A 95 7.27 36.24 -2.86
N HIS A 96 7.58 35.63 -4.00
CA HIS A 96 8.95 35.56 -4.50
C HIS A 96 9.51 36.99 -4.60
N PRO A 97 10.76 37.25 -4.19
CA PRO A 97 11.35 38.59 -4.29
C PRO A 97 11.27 39.19 -5.71
N ASP A 98 11.30 38.32 -6.73
CA ASP A 98 11.17 38.71 -8.15
C ASP A 98 9.73 38.65 -8.70
N GLY A 99 8.72 38.43 -7.86
CA GLY A 99 7.30 38.46 -8.23
C GLY A 99 6.75 39.89 -8.32
N PRO A 100 5.62 40.11 -9.01
CA PRO A 100 5.06 41.46 -9.22
C PRO A 100 4.63 42.19 -7.93
N GLY A 101 4.55 41.49 -6.79
CA GLY A 101 4.36 42.03 -5.44
C GLY A 101 5.54 41.84 -4.47
N GLY A 102 6.65 41.25 -4.93
CA GLY A 102 7.75 40.74 -4.09
C GLY A 102 8.23 41.71 -3.01
N ARG A 103 7.94 41.37 -1.75
CA ARG A 103 8.59 42.01 -0.60
C ARG A 103 9.87 41.25 -0.27
N ALA A 104 10.94 41.99 0.05
CA ALA A 104 12.16 41.38 0.55
C ALA A 104 11.83 40.62 1.84
N ILE A 105 11.96 39.29 1.82
CA ILE A 105 11.74 38.45 3.00
C ILE A 105 12.72 38.90 4.08
N THR A 106 12.19 39.40 5.19
CA THR A 106 13.00 39.82 6.32
C THR A 106 13.58 38.59 7.02
N HIS A 107 14.74 38.74 7.68
CA HIS A 107 15.33 37.62 8.44
C HIS A 107 14.35 37.04 9.48
N GLN A 108 13.45 37.86 10.03
CA GLN A 108 12.42 37.40 10.96
C GLN A 108 11.37 36.50 10.30
N GLU A 109 10.90 36.84 9.09
CA GLU A 109 9.96 36.01 8.33
C GLU A 109 10.59 34.69 7.89
N TYR A 110 11.88 34.72 7.51
CA TYR A 110 12.62 33.49 7.18
C TYR A 110 12.75 32.56 8.39
N LEU A 111 13.09 33.10 9.56
CA LEU A 111 13.23 32.32 10.80
C LEU A 111 11.88 31.80 11.33
N ALA A 112 10.76 32.48 11.03
CA ALA A 112 9.43 32.02 11.42
C ALA A 112 9.05 30.67 10.77
N GLY A 113 9.59 30.36 9.60
CA GLY A 113 9.38 29.08 8.90
C GLY A 113 10.24 27.92 9.42
N GLU A 114 11.21 28.17 10.31
CA GLU A 114 12.22 27.17 10.70
C GLU A 114 11.61 25.89 11.28
N ALA A 115 10.63 26.03 12.18
CA ALA A 115 9.97 24.87 12.80
C ALA A 115 9.32 23.95 11.77
N MET A 116 8.60 24.51 10.79
CA MET A 116 7.98 23.74 9.72
C MET A 116 9.02 23.10 8.81
N MET A 117 10.11 23.81 8.48
CA MET A 117 11.18 23.24 7.66
C MET A 117 11.90 22.08 8.38
N ARG A 118 12.05 22.15 9.70
CA ARG A 118 12.58 21.03 10.52
C ARG A 118 11.63 19.83 10.52
N GLU A 119 10.32 20.06 10.61
CA GLU A 119 9.32 18.99 10.50
C GLU A 119 9.35 18.31 9.13
N LEU A 120 9.44 19.11 8.05
CA LEU A 120 9.59 18.59 6.69
C LEU A 120 10.88 17.79 6.52
N GLN A 121 12.00 18.26 7.07
CA GLN A 121 13.27 17.53 7.07
C GLN A 121 13.14 16.19 7.80
N ALA A 122 12.50 16.16 8.98
CA ALA A 122 12.30 14.92 9.73
C ALA A 122 11.42 13.92 8.97
N ALA A 123 10.31 14.39 8.39
CA ALA A 123 9.40 13.56 7.59
C ALA A 123 10.09 12.98 6.35
N SER A 124 10.83 13.81 5.59
CA SER A 124 11.57 13.38 4.40
C SER A 124 12.72 12.42 4.73
N ALA A 125 13.45 12.64 5.82
CA ALA A 125 14.50 11.73 6.29
C ALA A 125 13.94 10.34 6.67
N ASN A 126 12.81 10.30 7.38
CA ASN A 126 12.13 9.06 7.73
C ASN A 126 11.65 8.29 6.49
N TRP A 127 11.12 9.01 5.48
CA TRP A 127 10.71 8.40 4.22
C TRP A 127 11.91 7.79 3.46
N LEU A 128 13.03 8.51 3.36
CA LEU A 128 14.27 7.99 2.75
C LEU A 128 14.81 6.77 3.50
N GLN A 129 14.71 6.75 4.83
CA GLN A 129 15.09 5.60 5.64
C GLN A 129 14.20 4.38 5.35
N LYS A 130 12.88 4.58 5.21
CA LYS A 130 11.96 3.51 4.79
C LYS A 130 12.35 2.97 3.40
N CYS A 131 12.63 3.84 2.43
CA CYS A 131 13.10 3.42 1.10
C CYS A 131 14.41 2.61 1.17
N THR A 132 15.35 3.05 1.99
CA THR A 132 16.62 2.33 2.23
C THR A 132 16.36 0.95 2.81
N ASN A 133 15.48 0.84 3.80
CA ASN A 133 15.13 -0.44 4.44
C ASN A 133 14.47 -1.42 3.46
N ILE A 134 13.58 -0.94 2.58
CA ILE A 134 12.95 -1.77 1.54
C ILE A 134 13.99 -2.27 0.53
N ARG A 135 14.97 -1.43 0.18
CA ARG A 135 16.03 -1.77 -0.78
C ARG A 135 17.12 -2.66 -0.17
N ARG A 136 17.16 -2.86 1.15
CA ARG A 136 18.16 -3.75 1.77
C ARG A 136 17.90 -5.18 1.28
N PRO A 137 18.92 -5.86 0.71
CA PRO A 137 18.78 -7.24 0.32
C PRO A 137 18.44 -8.07 1.55
N THR A 138 17.30 -8.76 1.50
CA THR A 138 16.93 -9.72 2.54
C THR A 138 17.86 -10.91 2.36
N VAL A 139 18.76 -11.15 3.31
CA VAL A 139 19.55 -12.38 3.33
C VAL A 139 18.58 -13.52 3.61
N VAL A 140 18.09 -14.16 2.54
CA VAL A 140 17.31 -15.39 2.66
C VAL A 140 18.32 -16.47 3.04
N ALA A 141 18.29 -16.92 4.28
CA ALA A 141 19.03 -18.11 4.69
C ALA A 141 18.46 -19.30 3.90
N THR A 142 19.19 -19.73 2.88
CA THR A 142 18.94 -20.99 2.20
C THR A 142 19.43 -22.11 3.10
N SER A 143 18.50 -22.74 3.84
CA SER A 143 18.65 -24.04 4.49
C SER A 143 18.19 -25.16 3.56
#